data_AF-A0A7S3GZH1-F1
#
_entry.id   AF-A0A7S3GZH1-F1
#
_cell.length_a   1.000
_cell.length_b   1.000
_cell.length_c   1.000
_cell.angle_alpha   90.00
_cell.angle_beta   90.00
_cell.angle_gamma   90.00
#
_symmetry.space_group_name_H-M   'P 1'
#
loop_
_entity.id
_entity.type
_entity.pdbx_description
1 polymer ?
#
loop_
_entity_poly.entity_id
_entity_poly.type
_entity_poly.pdbx_seq_one_letter_code
_entity_poly.pdbx_strand_id
1 'polypeptide(L)'
;NGSLSGAFARPPPPDAMASFMFFGFLTAQKPHYEDRLDNETEAPRLKALWRDMEERCFDKYLSEVNDDQKGIHVYQLLKHEVAQCKMLMQTDNRREVMQECTMKLVSLNRRCMSTAEETGGRASLRAAMDR
;
A
#
# COMPACT_ATOMS: atom_id res chain seq x y z
N ASN A 1 78.12 -15.18 -25.41
CA ASN A 1 77.33 -16.29 -24.82
C ASN A 1 77.15 -16.01 -23.33
N GLY A 2 76.06 -15.51 -22.80
CA GLY A 2 74.72 -15.17 -23.27
C GLY A 2 73.87 -14.89 -22.00
N SER A 3 72.84 -14.05 -22.12
CA SER A 3 71.49 -14.16 -21.51
C SER A 3 71.31 -14.82 -20.12
N LEU A 4 70.47 -14.37 -19.18
CA LEU A 4 69.36 -13.41 -19.15
C LEU A 4 68.94 -13.25 -17.66
N SER A 5 68.53 -12.03 -17.31
CA SER A 5 67.33 -11.64 -16.56
C SER A 5 66.82 -12.45 -15.36
N GLY A 6 66.54 -11.71 -14.27
CA GLY A 6 66.02 -12.21 -13.00
C GLY A 6 64.56 -12.66 -12.97
N ALA A 7 64.14 -13.08 -11.78
CA ALA A 7 62.75 -13.35 -11.44
C ALA A 7 62.43 -12.69 -10.09
N PHE A 8 61.90 -11.47 -10.17
CA PHE A 8 61.04 -10.86 -9.16
C PHE A 8 59.90 -11.84 -8.88
N ALA A 9 59.81 -12.36 -7.65
CA ALA A 9 58.61 -13.04 -7.18
C ALA A 9 57.50 -11.98 -7.01
N ARG A 10 56.70 -11.79 -8.06
CA ARG A 10 55.51 -10.94 -8.04
C ARG A 10 54.35 -11.79 -7.47
N PRO A 11 53.70 -11.38 -6.37
CA PRO A 11 52.50 -12.06 -5.90
C PRO A 11 51.39 -11.96 -6.95
N PRO A 12 50.56 -13.02 -7.12
CA PRO A 12 49.44 -13.03 -8.04
C PRO A 12 48.37 -11.96 -7.67
N PRO A 13 47.59 -11.50 -8.65
CA PRO A 13 46.76 -10.30 -8.57
C PRO A 13 45.56 -10.41 -7.61
N PRO A 14 45.10 -9.27 -7.04
CA PRO A 14 44.01 -9.20 -6.07
C PRO A 14 42.57 -9.34 -6.64
N ASP A 15 42.40 -9.82 -7.88
CA ASP A 15 41.09 -9.76 -8.55
C ASP A 15 40.18 -10.98 -8.29
N ALA A 16 40.65 -12.02 -7.61
CA ALA A 16 39.89 -13.27 -7.42
C ALA A 16 39.27 -13.45 -6.03
N MET A 17 39.29 -12.43 -5.15
CA MET A 17 38.77 -12.52 -3.78
C MET A 17 37.41 -11.81 -3.58
N ALA A 18 36.91 -11.08 -4.58
CA ALA A 18 35.63 -10.38 -4.47
C ALA A 18 34.40 -11.28 -4.70
N SER A 19 34.55 -12.42 -5.39
CA SER A 19 33.40 -13.22 -5.83
C SER A 19 32.81 -14.13 -4.73
N PHE A 20 33.63 -14.62 -3.78
CA PHE A 20 33.17 -15.51 -2.72
C PHE A 20 32.47 -14.80 -1.55
N MET A 21 32.84 -13.56 -1.23
CA MET A 21 32.11 -12.77 -0.23
C MET A 21 30.73 -12.30 -0.74
N PHE A 22 30.58 -12.12 -2.06
CA PHE A 22 29.31 -11.74 -2.66
C PHE A 22 28.31 -12.91 -2.69
N PHE A 23 28.77 -14.14 -2.97
CA PHE A 23 27.92 -15.35 -2.92
C PHE A 23 27.48 -15.73 -1.50
N GLY A 24 28.31 -15.50 -0.49
CA GLY A 24 27.93 -15.70 0.92
C GLY A 24 26.86 -14.71 1.39
N PHE A 25 26.91 -13.46 0.94
CA PHE A 25 25.91 -12.44 1.28
C PHE A 25 24.57 -12.69 0.60
N LEU A 26 24.57 -13.09 -0.67
CA LEU A 26 23.35 -13.39 -1.43
C LEU A 26 22.64 -14.67 -0.96
N THR A 27 23.35 -15.61 -0.32
CA THR A 27 22.77 -16.87 0.19
C THR A 27 22.43 -16.83 1.68
N ALA A 28 23.13 -16.01 2.49
CA ALA A 28 22.83 -15.81 3.91
C ALA A 28 21.71 -14.79 4.16
N GLN A 29 21.48 -13.83 3.24
CA GLN A 29 20.24 -13.07 3.20
C GLN A 29 19.16 -13.87 2.49
N LYS A 30 18.68 -14.91 3.19
CA LYS A 30 17.43 -15.59 2.86
C LYS A 30 16.37 -14.53 2.49
N PRO A 31 15.73 -14.61 1.31
CA PRO A 31 14.72 -13.67 0.84
C PRO A 31 13.37 -13.91 1.56
N HIS A 32 13.38 -13.81 2.88
CA HIS A 32 12.23 -14.05 3.75
C HIS A 32 11.56 -12.74 4.21
N TYR A 33 11.68 -11.68 3.40
CA TYR A 33 11.26 -10.33 3.77
C TYR A 33 10.08 -9.79 2.99
N GLU A 34 9.48 -10.57 2.09
CA GLU A 34 8.28 -10.14 1.42
C GLU A 34 7.27 -11.27 1.46
N ASP A 35 6.50 -11.30 2.54
CA ASP A 35 5.22 -12.03 2.58
C ASP A 35 4.36 -11.45 1.45
N ARG A 36 4.46 -12.04 0.26
CA ARG A 36 3.62 -11.67 -0.87
C ARG A 36 2.26 -12.28 -0.65
N LEU A 37 1.22 -11.51 -0.96
CA LEU A 37 -0.14 -12.00 -0.95
C LEU A 37 -0.32 -13.09 -2.00
N ASP A 38 -0.93 -14.19 -1.59
CA ASP A 38 -1.30 -15.25 -2.51
C ASP A 38 -2.42 -14.75 -3.45
N ASN A 39 -2.09 -14.70 -4.74
CA ASN A 39 -2.98 -14.17 -5.77
C ASN A 39 -4.18 -15.09 -6.04
N GLU A 40 -4.10 -16.38 -5.70
CA GLU A 40 -5.19 -17.34 -5.95
C GLU A 40 -6.21 -17.38 -4.82
N THR A 41 -5.77 -17.22 -3.57
CA THR A 41 -6.64 -17.42 -2.39
C THR A 41 -6.95 -16.14 -1.62
N GLU A 42 -5.94 -15.30 -1.36
CA GLU A 42 -6.09 -14.11 -0.51
C GLU A 42 -6.52 -12.87 -1.31
N ALA A 43 -5.97 -12.66 -2.50
CA ALA A 43 -6.32 -11.55 -3.38
C ALA A 43 -7.82 -11.45 -3.75
N PRO A 44 -8.54 -12.54 -4.11
CA PRO A 44 -9.98 -12.43 -4.39
C PRO A 44 -10.79 -12.08 -3.14
N ARG A 45 -10.39 -12.56 -1.96
CA ARG A 45 -11.05 -12.23 -0.69
C ARG A 45 -10.87 -10.75 -0.33
N LEU A 46 -9.68 -10.20 -0.53
CA LEU A 46 -9.41 -8.76 -0.37
C LEU A 46 -10.24 -7.91 -1.34
N LYS A 47 -10.32 -8.31 -2.61
CA LYS A 47 -11.14 -7.62 -3.61
C LYS A 47 -12.62 -7.63 -3.26
N ALA A 48 -13.14 -8.73 -2.72
CA ALA A 48 -14.51 -8.81 -2.24
C ALA A 48 -14.74 -7.86 -1.06
N LEU A 49 -13.86 -7.88 -0.06
CA LEU A 49 -13.95 -6.99 1.10
C LEU A 49 -13.92 -5.50 0.71
N TRP A 50 -13.10 -5.13 -0.28
CA TRP A 50 -13.07 -3.76 -0.81
C TRP A 50 -14.36 -3.38 -1.54
N ARG A 51 -14.95 -4.32 -2.30
CA ARG A 51 -16.27 -4.09 -2.93
C ARG A 51 -17.36 -3.90 -1.88
N ASP A 52 -17.39 -4.69 -0.82
CA ASP A 52 -18.39 -4.55 0.25
C ASP A 52 -18.26 -3.20 0.98
N MET A 53 -17.05 -2.67 1.13
CA MET A 53 -16.85 -1.31 1.66
C MET A 53 -17.33 -0.23 0.68
N GLU A 54 -17.06 -0.41 -0.61
CA GLU A 54 -17.50 0.49 -1.68
C GLU A 54 -19.03 0.54 -1.77
N GLU A 55 -19.70 -0.62 -1.77
CA GLU A 55 -21.16 -0.75 -1.85
C GLU A 55 -21.85 -0.08 -0.66
N ARG A 56 -21.42 -0.36 0.57
CA ARG A 56 -21.97 0.29 1.76
C ARG A 56 -21.82 1.81 1.73
N CYS A 57 -20.67 2.30 1.26
CA CYS A 57 -20.44 3.73 1.11
C CYS A 57 -21.26 4.34 -0.04
N PHE A 58 -21.51 3.58 -1.10
CA PHE A 58 -22.35 3.98 -2.22
C PHE A 58 -23.83 4.07 -1.82
N ASP A 59 -24.35 3.11 -1.07
CA ASP A 59 -25.72 3.15 -0.56
C ASP A 59 -25.96 4.38 0.32
N LYS A 60 -24.95 4.69 1.16
CA LYS A 60 -24.90 5.93 1.94
C LYS A 60 -24.92 7.17 1.06
N TYR A 61 -24.08 7.22 0.04
CA TYR A 61 -24.05 8.31 -0.93
C TYR A 61 -25.40 8.50 -1.64
N LEU A 62 -26.09 7.42 -1.99
CA LEU A 62 -27.42 7.49 -2.60
C LEU A 62 -28.50 7.98 -1.61
N SER A 63 -28.36 7.62 -0.33
CA SER A 63 -29.29 8.06 0.72
C SER A 63 -29.10 9.53 1.11
N GLU A 64 -27.87 10.04 0.99
CA GLU A 64 -27.50 11.43 1.24
C GLU A 64 -27.81 12.27 -0.03
N VAL A 65 -29.09 12.53 -0.29
CA VAL A 65 -29.56 13.45 -1.34
C VAL A 65 -29.23 14.88 -0.92
N ASN A 66 -27.95 15.27 -0.95
CA ASN A 66 -27.54 16.60 -0.53
C ASN A 66 -26.56 17.23 -1.53
N ASP A 67 -27.12 18.05 -2.42
CA ASP A 67 -26.38 18.85 -3.41
C ASP A 67 -25.54 19.98 -2.78
N ASP A 68 -25.59 20.15 -1.45
CA ASP A 68 -24.86 21.20 -0.74
C ASP A 68 -23.41 20.84 -0.37
N GLN A 69 -22.95 19.61 -0.65
CA GLN A 69 -21.55 19.24 -0.43
C GLN A 69 -20.63 19.95 -1.45
N LYS A 70 -20.04 21.07 -1.03
CA LYS A 70 -18.94 21.72 -1.77
C LYS A 70 -17.64 20.91 -1.62
N GLY A 71 -17.33 20.08 -2.61
CA GLY A 71 -16.06 19.35 -2.69
C GLY A 71 -16.20 17.97 -3.34
N ILE A 72 -15.10 17.20 -3.36
CA ILE A 72 -15.12 15.80 -3.82
C ILE A 72 -15.75 14.95 -2.71
N HIS A 73 -16.84 14.26 -3.04
CA HIS A 73 -17.53 13.38 -2.09
C HIS A 73 -16.61 12.23 -1.62
N VAL A 74 -16.70 11.84 -0.35
CA VAL A 74 -15.84 10.80 0.26
C VAL A 74 -15.93 9.47 -0.51
N TYR A 75 -17.11 9.11 -1.02
CA TYR A 75 -17.30 7.96 -1.91
C TYR A 75 -16.42 8.01 -3.16
N GLN A 76 -16.29 9.18 -3.82
CA GLN A 76 -15.46 9.30 -5.02
C GLN A 76 -13.98 9.10 -4.69
N LEU A 77 -13.53 9.59 -3.54
CA LEU A 77 -12.17 9.34 -3.03
C LEU A 77 -11.97 7.84 -2.74
N LEU A 78 -12.91 7.20 -2.04
CA LEU A 78 -12.86 5.77 -1.75
C LEU A 78 -12.77 4.94 -3.03
N LYS A 79 -13.61 5.24 -4.02
CA LYS A 79 -13.62 4.56 -5.33
C LYS A 79 -12.29 4.70 -6.06
N HIS A 80 -11.70 5.89 -6.04
CA HIS A 80 -10.38 6.14 -6.62
C HIS A 80 -9.30 5.29 -5.95
N GLU A 81 -9.25 5.28 -4.62
CA GLU A 81 -8.27 4.49 -3.86
C GLU A 81 -8.47 2.99 -4.10
N VAL A 82 -9.71 2.49 -4.18
CA VAL A 82 -9.97 1.07 -4.50
C VAL A 82 -9.40 0.71 -5.87
N ALA A 83 -9.56 1.58 -6.87
CA ALA A 83 -9.00 1.37 -8.20
C ALA A 83 -7.47 1.36 -8.17
N GLN A 84 -6.86 2.30 -7.44
CA GLN A 84 -5.41 2.34 -7.26
C GLN A 84 -4.88 1.09 -6.56
N CYS A 85 -5.51 0.65 -5.47
CA CYS A 85 -5.12 -0.58 -4.76
C CYS A 85 -5.23 -1.83 -5.64
N LYS A 86 -6.24 -1.90 -6.53
CA LYS A 86 -6.40 -3.00 -7.51
C LYS A 86 -5.28 -3.00 -8.56
N MET A 87 -4.83 -1.82 -9.00
CA MET A 87 -3.70 -1.69 -9.93
C MET A 87 -2.38 -2.02 -9.25
N LEU A 88 -2.19 -1.51 -8.02
CA LEU A 88 -1.02 -1.75 -7.20
C LEU A 88 -0.80 -3.25 -6.97
N MET A 89 -1.86 -4.00 -6.67
CA MET A 89 -1.80 -5.46 -6.48
C MET A 89 -1.34 -6.23 -7.73
N GLN A 90 -1.48 -5.67 -8.94
CA GLN A 90 -0.97 -6.29 -10.17
C GLN A 90 0.54 -6.06 -10.33
N THR A 91 1.05 -4.93 -9.83
CA THR A 91 2.47 -4.55 -9.95
C THR A 91 3.31 -4.93 -8.73
N ASP A 92 2.70 -4.91 -7.55
CA ASP A 92 3.31 -5.12 -6.24
C ASP A 92 2.29 -5.77 -5.30
N ASN A 93 2.51 -7.05 -4.97
CA ASN A 93 1.65 -7.82 -4.09
C ASN A 93 2.25 -8.03 -2.69
N ARG A 94 3.21 -7.19 -2.28
CA ARG A 94 3.78 -7.26 -0.93
C ARG A 94 2.72 -6.98 0.12
N ARG A 95 2.66 -7.80 1.17
CA ARG A 95 1.65 -7.69 2.24
C ARG A 95 1.71 -6.34 2.92
N GLU A 96 2.88 -5.74 3.12
CA GLU A 96 3.04 -4.39 3.69
C GLU A 96 2.31 -3.34 2.85
N VAL A 97 2.55 -3.35 1.54
CA VAL A 97 1.94 -2.43 0.57
C VAL A 97 0.42 -2.59 0.55
N MET A 98 -0.06 -3.83 0.59
CA MET A 98 -1.49 -4.14 0.60
C MET A 98 -2.17 -3.82 1.94
N GLN A 99 -1.45 -3.96 3.06
CA GLN A 99 -1.91 -3.49 4.36
C GLN A 99 -2.05 -1.98 4.39
N GLU A 100 -1.07 -1.24 3.86
CA GLU A 100 -1.15 0.22 3.74
C GLU A 100 -2.37 0.65 2.92
N CYS A 101 -2.59 0.00 1.77
CA CYS A 101 -3.76 0.25 0.93
C CYS A 101 -5.07 -0.04 1.68
N THR A 102 -5.12 -1.16 2.39
CA THR A 102 -6.30 -1.55 3.16
C THR A 102 -6.59 -0.59 4.32
N MET A 103 -5.56 -0.10 5.02
CA MET A 103 -5.73 0.91 6.07
C MET A 103 -6.31 2.22 5.54
N LYS A 104 -5.84 2.69 4.37
CA LYS A 104 -6.40 3.87 3.70
C LYS A 104 -7.88 3.66 3.38
N LEU A 105 -8.23 2.53 2.78
CA LEU A 105 -9.63 2.18 2.46
C LEU A 105 -10.52 2.12 3.70
N VAL A 106 -10.07 1.49 4.79
CA VAL A 106 -10.82 1.43 6.05
C VAL A 106 -11.03 2.82 6.63
N SER A 107 -10.03 3.69 6.56
CA SER A 107 -10.14 5.08 7.05
C SER A 107 -11.18 5.89 6.27
N LEU A 108 -11.22 5.74 4.93
CA LEU A 108 -12.18 6.40 4.06
C LEU A 108 -13.59 5.81 4.25
N ASN A 109 -13.69 4.50 4.39
CA ASN A 109 -14.95 3.83 4.69
C ASN A 109 -15.53 4.32 6.01
N ARG A 110 -14.70 4.45 7.07
CA ARG A 110 -15.13 5.01 8.36
C ARG A 110 -15.67 6.43 8.20
N ARG A 111 -14.99 7.28 7.41
CA ARG A 111 -15.46 8.64 7.12
C ARG A 111 -16.82 8.65 6.43
N CYS A 112 -17.00 7.78 5.43
CA CYS A 112 -18.27 7.64 4.72
C CYS A 112 -19.42 7.18 5.64
N MET A 113 -19.12 6.33 6.63
CA MET A 113 -20.11 5.92 7.62
C MET A 113 -20.40 7.04 8.65
N SER A 114 -19.40 7.84 9.04
CA SER A 114 -19.52 8.87 10.08
C SER A 114 -20.12 10.19 9.63
N THR A 115 -20.10 10.53 8.33
CA THR A 115 -20.63 11.82 7.83
C THR A 115 -22.12 12.04 8.05
N ALA A 116 -22.87 11.02 8.49
CA ALA A 116 -24.28 11.17 8.89
C ALA A 116 -24.48 12.02 10.16
N GLU A 117 -23.47 12.25 11.01
CA GLU A 117 -23.68 12.95 12.29
C GLU A 117 -23.37 14.45 12.25
N GLU A 118 -22.54 14.94 11.33
CA GLU A 118 -22.10 16.34 11.37
C GLU A 118 -23.09 17.35 10.75
N THR A 119 -24.01 16.91 9.90
CA THR A 119 -25.04 17.80 9.32
C THR A 119 -26.25 17.99 10.25
N GLY A 120 -26.42 17.16 11.29
CA GLY A 120 -27.48 17.30 12.30
C GLY A 120 -27.04 17.95 13.62
N GLY A 121 -25.76 17.85 13.99
CA GLY A 121 -25.27 18.31 15.30
C GLY A 121 -25.03 19.83 15.43
N ARG A 122 -24.80 20.53 14.32
CA ARG A 122 -24.55 21.99 14.35
C ARG A 122 -25.82 22.84 14.41
N ALA A 123 -26.98 22.29 14.08
CA ALA A 123 -28.27 22.98 14.23
C ALA A 123 -28.75 23.01 15.69
N SER A 124 -28.39 22.02 16.51
CA SER A 124 -28.86 21.92 17.91
C SER A 124 -28.08 22.81 18.89
N LEU A 125 -26.81 23.14 18.62
CA LEU A 125 -26.02 23.97 19.53
C LEU A 125 -26.38 25.47 19.45
N ARG A 126 -26.95 25.92 18.33
CA ARG A 126 -27.34 27.33 18.13
C ARG A 126 -28.73 27.63 18.73
N ALA A 127 -29.62 26.63 18.80
CA ALA A 127 -30.94 26.79 19.42
C ALA A 127 -30.91 26.77 20.97
N ALA A 128 -29.82 26.30 21.59
CA ALA A 128 -29.66 26.26 23.03
C ALA A 128 -29.07 27.56 23.64
N MET A 129 -28.69 28.52 22.80
CA MET A 129 -28.04 29.77 23.22
C MET A 129 -28.95 31.01 23.07
N ASP A 130 -30.19 30.80 22.62
CA ASP A 130 -31.27 31.81 22.47
C ASP A 130 -32.42 31.59 23.50
N ARG A 131 -32.10 31.02 24.68
CA ARG A 131 -33.00 30.94 25.83
C ARG A 131 -32.39 31.57 27.06
#